data_AF-A0A0N5CMI5-F1
#
_entry.id   AF-A0A0N5CMI5-F1
#
_cell.length_a   1.000
_cell.length_b   1.000
_cell.length_c   1.000
_cell.angle_alpha   90.00
_cell.angle_beta   90.00
_cell.angle_gamma   90.00
#
_symmetry.space_group_name_H-M   'P 1'
#
loop_
_entity.id
_entity.type
_entity.pdbx_description
1 polymer ?
#
loop_
_entity_poly.entity_id
_entity_poly.type
_entity_poly.pdbx_seq_one_letter_code
_entity_poly.pdbx_strand_id
1 'polypeptide(L)'
;MLHNHIGIDSGSWLCRIHSYSVQIIPYVNCDLVKDYMLPIAERLKRLSEKAYKDEEHMRTHPDDADEGTVAEDNALLVRDVYAYFPILMKYTDMHRAQWLKTPTWETDGIYENIAVIFKIWSLSQHFKREELNFMAQYEDESVAGGAGEVKTGKAAIAERKKKRREGQARKDKHANSIVIACLKRLLPVGLNVFGGRELDIVQHAKEKFLAKEPEDKIREFVRSLLDIPAKTDPTDKNAWQLNLYRKIGKSQMRGKDMMTQDGVVEKITNMGQVVAILHVVFINYCIPEL
;
A
#
# COMPACT_ATOMS: atom_id res chain seq x y z
N MET A 1 0.73 -6.25 21.98
CA MET A 1 0.28 -7.59 21.51
C MET A 1 0.55 -7.80 20.03
N LEU A 2 -0.06 -7.04 19.10
CA LEU A 2 0.13 -7.21 17.66
C LEU A 2 1.61 -7.21 17.23
N HIS A 3 2.38 -6.20 17.65
CA HIS A 3 3.83 -6.08 17.41
C HIS A 3 4.63 -7.38 17.64
N ASN A 4 4.29 -8.13 18.69
CA ASN A 4 5.04 -9.32 19.07
C ASN A 4 4.61 -10.58 18.29
N HIS A 5 3.46 -10.56 17.60
CA HIS A 5 2.85 -11.75 17.00
C HIS A 5 2.78 -11.74 15.46
N ILE A 6 3.08 -10.60 14.82
CA ILE A 6 3.29 -10.54 13.36
C ILE A 6 4.39 -11.54 12.99
N GLY A 7 4.17 -12.39 11.99
CA GLY A 7 5.07 -13.42 11.50
C GLY A 7 5.20 -14.65 12.39
N ILE A 8 4.26 -14.88 13.31
CA ILE A 8 4.23 -16.10 14.15
C ILE A 8 3.09 -17.03 13.71
N ASP A 9 3.40 -18.30 13.46
CA ASP A 9 2.46 -19.29 12.91
C ASP A 9 1.30 -19.58 13.87
N SER A 10 1.56 -19.64 15.18
CA SER A 10 0.54 -19.86 16.23
C SER A 10 -0.44 -18.70 16.42
N GLY A 11 -0.35 -17.65 15.59
CA GLY A 11 -1.14 -16.43 15.65
C GLY A 11 -2.49 -16.48 14.93
N SER A 12 -3.17 -17.63 14.85
CA SER A 12 -4.46 -17.76 14.14
C SER A 12 -5.58 -16.83 14.67
N TRP A 13 -5.45 -16.35 15.91
CA TRP A 13 -6.35 -15.37 16.50
C TRP A 13 -6.19 -13.93 15.97
N LEU A 14 -5.05 -13.61 15.33
CA LEU A 14 -4.77 -12.27 14.77
C LEU A 14 -5.82 -11.84 13.75
N CYS A 15 -6.37 -12.81 13.05
CA CYS A 15 -7.57 -12.76 12.23
C CYS A 15 -8.73 -11.92 12.81
N ARG A 16 -8.91 -11.94 14.14
CA ARG A 16 -10.03 -11.31 14.83
C ARG A 16 -9.62 -10.07 15.64
N ILE A 17 -8.33 -9.77 15.73
CA ILE A 17 -7.82 -8.70 16.60
C ILE A 17 -8.35 -7.33 16.18
N HIS A 18 -8.57 -7.13 14.88
CA HIS A 18 -9.09 -5.90 14.30
C HIS A 18 -10.46 -5.53 14.90
N SER A 19 -11.38 -6.49 15.03
CA SER A 19 -12.76 -6.26 15.49
C SER A 19 -12.80 -5.69 16.91
N TYR A 20 -11.85 -6.09 17.76
CA TYR A 20 -11.68 -5.57 19.11
C TYR A 20 -10.88 -4.27 19.13
N SER A 21 -9.80 -4.21 18.36
CA SER A 21 -8.85 -3.09 18.39
C SER A 21 -9.48 -1.80 17.86
N VAL A 22 -10.27 -1.87 16.78
CA VAL A 22 -10.89 -0.68 16.16
C VAL A 22 -11.82 0.08 17.10
N GLN A 23 -12.44 -0.60 18.07
CA GLN A 23 -13.31 0.03 19.08
C GLN A 23 -12.52 0.84 20.12
N ILE A 24 -11.24 0.51 20.32
CA ILE A 24 -10.38 1.14 21.32
C ILE A 24 -9.60 2.31 20.72
N ILE A 25 -9.31 2.27 19.41
CA ILE A 25 -8.57 3.32 18.69
C ILE A 25 -9.06 4.76 18.96
N PRO A 26 -10.38 5.04 19.09
CA PRO A 26 -10.91 6.35 19.51
C PRO A 26 -10.26 6.97 20.76
N TYR A 27 -9.77 6.14 21.67
CA TYR A 27 -9.22 6.56 22.97
C TYR A 27 -7.68 6.59 22.99
N VAL A 28 -7.04 6.42 21.84
CA VAL A 28 -5.59 6.26 21.72
C VAL A 28 -4.93 7.55 21.20
N ASN A 29 -3.92 8.03 21.93
CA ASN A 29 -3.17 9.24 21.58
C ASN A 29 -2.27 9.02 20.35
N CYS A 30 -1.95 10.13 19.66
CA CYS A 30 -1.13 10.11 18.45
C CYS A 30 0.35 9.68 18.70
N ASP A 31 0.82 9.70 19.95
CA ASP A 31 2.22 9.43 20.31
C ASP A 31 2.67 7.97 20.06
N LEU A 32 1.72 7.06 19.80
CA LEU A 32 2.02 5.64 19.57
C LEU A 32 2.59 5.32 18.18
N VAL A 33 2.68 6.31 17.29
CA VAL A 33 3.17 6.07 15.90
C VAL A 33 4.57 5.47 15.92
N LYS A 34 5.49 6.10 16.66
CA LYS A 34 6.90 5.70 16.71
C LYS A 34 7.11 4.32 17.33
N ASP A 35 6.49 4.07 18.48
CA ASP A 35 6.82 2.91 19.31
C ASP A 35 6.00 1.66 18.93
N TYR A 36 4.87 1.82 18.24
CA TYR A 36 3.94 0.71 17.98
C TYR A 36 3.51 0.58 16.52
N MET A 37 3.13 1.67 15.86
CA MET A 37 2.60 1.58 14.50
C MET A 37 3.72 1.37 13.47
N LEU A 38 4.74 2.22 13.50
CA LEU A 38 5.85 2.16 12.55
C LEU A 38 6.62 0.82 12.61
N PRO A 39 7.00 0.27 13.79
CA PRO A 39 7.74 -0.99 13.85
C PRO A 39 6.95 -2.18 13.26
N ILE A 40 5.61 -2.16 13.36
CA ILE A 40 4.76 -3.18 12.73
C ILE A 40 4.80 -3.04 11.21
N ALA A 41 4.68 -1.81 10.68
CA ALA A 41 4.76 -1.55 9.25
C ALA A 41 6.12 -1.99 8.66
N GLU A 42 7.23 -1.67 9.34
CA GLU A 42 8.59 -2.08 8.97
C GLU A 42 8.76 -3.61 8.99
N ARG A 43 8.16 -4.29 9.97
CA ARG A 43 8.20 -5.75 10.06
C ARG A 43 7.41 -6.39 8.91
N LEU A 44 6.20 -5.91 8.63
CA LEU A 44 5.39 -6.38 7.51
C LEU A 44 6.08 -6.15 6.17
N LYS A 45 6.72 -4.98 5.98
CA LYS A 45 7.51 -4.67 4.79
C LYS A 45 8.63 -5.70 4.58
N ARG A 46 9.39 -6.03 5.63
CA ARG A 46 10.44 -7.06 5.57
C ARG A 46 9.89 -8.45 5.25
N LEU A 47 8.73 -8.82 5.81
CA LEU A 47 8.07 -10.08 5.50
C LEU A 47 7.60 -10.14 4.04
N SER A 48 7.03 -9.05 3.52
CA SER A 48 6.66 -8.94 2.10
C SER A 48 7.87 -9.07 1.17
N GLU A 49 8.99 -8.43 1.50
CA GLU A 49 10.22 -8.54 0.71
C GLU A 49 10.78 -9.96 0.71
N LYS A 50 10.79 -10.63 1.86
CA LYS A 50 11.20 -12.04 1.95
C LYS A 50 10.29 -12.92 1.10
N ALA A 51 8.97 -12.85 1.31
CA ALA A 51 8.01 -13.68 0.60
C ALA A 51 8.10 -13.51 -0.93
N TYR A 52 8.29 -12.27 -1.39
CA TYR A 52 8.45 -11.99 -2.82
C TYR A 52 9.79 -12.48 -3.38
N LYS A 53 10.87 -12.39 -2.60
CA LYS A 53 12.17 -12.94 -2.99
C LYS A 53 12.09 -14.47 -3.12
N ASP A 54 11.42 -15.13 -2.20
CA ASP A 54 11.24 -16.59 -2.21
C ASP A 54 10.36 -17.01 -3.40
N GLU A 55 9.31 -16.25 -3.74
CA GLU A 55 8.51 -16.43 -4.97
C GLU A 55 9.35 -16.29 -6.25
N GLU A 56 10.18 -15.24 -6.36
CA GLU A 56 11.07 -15.04 -7.52
C GLU A 56 12.14 -16.14 -7.62
N HIS A 57 12.64 -16.63 -6.48
CA HIS A 57 13.57 -17.75 -6.45
C HIS A 57 12.90 -19.03 -6.97
N MET A 58 11.71 -19.36 -6.48
CA MET A 58 10.91 -20.49 -6.98
C MET A 58 10.63 -20.39 -8.49
N ARG A 59 10.33 -19.20 -8.99
CA ARG A 59 10.10 -18.96 -10.42
C ARG A 59 11.34 -19.25 -11.28
N THR A 60 12.53 -19.03 -10.74
CA THR A 60 13.80 -19.18 -11.47
C THR A 60 14.47 -20.54 -11.24
N HIS A 61 14.19 -21.19 -10.12
CA HIS A 61 14.78 -22.45 -9.68
C HIS A 61 13.67 -23.38 -9.14
N PRO A 62 12.77 -23.89 -10.00
CA PRO A 62 11.59 -24.63 -9.57
C PRO A 62 11.92 -25.98 -8.90
N ASP A 63 13.10 -26.54 -9.16
CA ASP A 63 13.54 -27.83 -8.57
C ASP A 63 14.10 -27.67 -7.13
N ASP A 64 14.46 -26.44 -6.74
CA ASP A 64 15.09 -26.12 -5.44
C ASP A 64 14.10 -25.52 -4.43
N ALA A 65 12.86 -25.25 -4.85
CA ALA A 65 11.90 -24.47 -4.07
C ALA A 65 10.73 -25.33 -3.58
N ASP A 66 10.42 -25.19 -2.29
CA ASP A 66 9.22 -25.78 -1.69
C ASP A 66 8.01 -24.87 -1.92
N GLU A 67 7.18 -25.22 -2.92
CA GLU A 67 5.94 -24.51 -3.24
C GLU A 67 5.00 -24.43 -2.02
N GLY A 68 5.02 -25.43 -1.13
CA GLY A 68 4.25 -25.44 0.11
C GLY A 68 4.67 -24.32 1.05
N THR A 69 5.97 -24.21 1.32
CA THR A 69 6.54 -23.13 2.15
C THR A 69 6.24 -21.75 1.58
N VAL A 70 6.38 -21.54 0.25
CA VAL A 70 6.07 -20.24 -0.38
C VAL A 70 4.59 -19.87 -0.21
N ALA A 71 3.69 -20.83 -0.35
CA ALA A 71 2.26 -20.61 -0.15
C ALA A 71 1.93 -20.28 1.32
N GLU A 72 2.51 -21.03 2.27
CA GLU A 72 2.32 -20.80 3.71
C GLU A 72 2.83 -19.43 4.16
N ASP A 73 4.03 -19.03 3.74
CA ASP A 73 4.61 -17.71 4.03
C ASP A 73 3.72 -16.57 3.51
N ASN A 74 3.17 -16.73 2.30
CA ASN A 74 2.25 -15.74 1.72
C ASN A 74 0.90 -15.70 2.47
N ALA A 75 0.37 -16.85 2.90
CA ALA A 75 -0.86 -16.90 3.69
C ALA A 75 -0.69 -16.21 5.06
N LEU A 76 0.46 -16.42 5.72
CA LEU A 76 0.81 -15.74 6.97
C LEU A 76 0.95 -14.24 6.77
N LEU A 77 1.63 -13.81 5.69
CA LEU A 77 1.75 -12.41 5.34
C LEU A 77 0.38 -11.75 5.14
N VAL A 78 -0.52 -12.38 4.40
CA VAL A 78 -1.90 -11.88 4.18
C VAL A 78 -2.64 -11.75 5.51
N ARG A 79 -2.59 -12.77 6.37
CA ARG A 79 -3.22 -12.72 7.71
C ARG A 79 -2.75 -11.51 8.49
N ASP A 80 -1.45 -11.27 8.52
CA ASP A 80 -0.86 -10.19 9.32
C ASP A 80 -1.16 -8.80 8.74
N VAL A 81 -1.20 -8.69 7.41
CA VAL A 81 -1.68 -7.49 6.70
C VAL A 81 -3.14 -7.20 7.05
N TYR A 82 -4.01 -8.20 7.02
CA TYR A 82 -5.42 -8.06 7.38
C TYR A 82 -5.65 -7.81 8.88
N ALA A 83 -4.71 -8.20 9.74
CA ALA A 83 -4.73 -7.84 11.16
C ALA A 83 -4.36 -6.36 11.39
N TYR A 84 -3.32 -5.86 10.70
CA TYR A 84 -2.76 -4.53 10.95
C TYR A 84 -3.44 -3.41 10.14
N PHE A 85 -3.73 -3.61 8.86
CA PHE A 85 -4.16 -2.54 7.95
C PHE A 85 -5.49 -1.89 8.38
N PRO A 86 -6.51 -2.61 8.88
CA PRO A 86 -7.72 -1.98 9.41
C PRO A 86 -7.45 -1.06 10.61
N ILE A 87 -6.55 -1.46 11.51
CA ILE A 87 -6.15 -0.66 12.68
C ILE A 87 -5.42 0.60 12.21
N LEU A 88 -4.46 0.44 11.31
CA LEU A 88 -3.70 1.55 10.74
C LEU A 88 -4.61 2.55 10.02
N MET A 89 -5.52 2.09 9.15
CA MET A 89 -6.45 2.99 8.46
C MET A 89 -7.31 3.80 9.43
N LYS A 90 -7.89 3.14 10.46
CA LYS A 90 -8.70 3.82 11.46
C LYS A 90 -7.89 4.85 12.26
N TYR A 91 -6.67 4.49 12.63
CA TYR A 91 -5.76 5.37 13.36
C TYR A 91 -5.36 6.60 12.52
N THR A 92 -4.98 6.38 11.27
CA THR A 92 -4.70 7.45 10.30
C THR A 92 -5.91 8.35 10.11
N ASP A 93 -7.13 7.80 10.03
CA ASP A 93 -8.34 8.61 9.86
C ASP A 93 -8.58 9.57 11.02
N MET A 94 -8.41 9.10 12.24
CA MET A 94 -8.58 9.93 13.43
C MET A 94 -7.54 11.04 13.54
N HIS A 95 -6.28 10.72 13.23
CA HIS A 95 -5.17 11.63 13.42
C HIS A 95 -4.78 12.39 12.13
N ARG A 96 -5.55 12.24 11.03
CA ARG A 96 -5.23 12.81 9.70
C ARG A 96 -4.95 14.30 9.75
N ALA A 97 -5.78 15.07 10.42
CA ALA A 97 -5.60 16.52 10.51
C ALA A 97 -4.25 16.88 11.16
N GLN A 98 -3.86 16.17 12.22
CA GLN A 98 -2.58 16.35 12.89
C GLN A 98 -1.42 15.90 12.00
N TRP A 99 -1.51 14.74 11.36
CA TRP A 99 -0.46 14.23 10.47
C TRP A 99 -0.19 15.14 9.27
N LEU A 100 -1.24 15.78 8.72
CA LEU A 100 -1.09 16.72 7.62
C LEU A 100 -0.58 18.09 8.07
N LYS A 101 -1.03 18.58 9.23
CA LYS A 101 -0.62 19.87 9.79
C LYS A 101 0.80 19.83 10.36
N THR A 102 1.19 18.72 10.97
CA THR A 102 2.47 18.52 11.65
C THR A 102 3.01 17.13 11.27
N PRO A 103 3.50 16.98 10.03
CA PRO A 103 4.06 15.72 9.57
C PRO A 103 5.34 15.38 10.34
N THR A 104 5.53 14.10 10.62
CA THR A 104 6.72 13.58 11.28
C THR A 104 7.38 12.51 10.42
N TRP A 105 8.68 12.24 10.65
CA TRP A 105 9.40 11.20 9.92
C TRP A 105 8.79 9.82 10.16
N GLU A 106 8.14 9.59 11.30
CA GLU A 106 7.45 8.33 11.58
C GLU A 106 6.18 8.17 10.72
N THR A 107 5.40 9.25 10.53
CA THR A 107 4.22 9.21 9.64
C THR A 107 4.61 9.03 8.18
N ASP A 108 5.74 9.59 7.77
CA ASP A 108 6.34 9.37 6.44
C ASP A 108 6.80 7.91 6.28
N GLY A 109 7.55 7.40 7.27
CA GLY A 109 7.99 6.01 7.31
C GLY A 109 6.84 5.01 7.27
N ILE A 110 5.69 5.31 7.89
CA ILE A 110 4.48 4.48 7.72
C ILE A 110 4.06 4.43 6.26
N TYR A 111 3.91 5.58 5.60
CA TYR A 111 3.52 5.61 4.19
C TYR A 111 4.54 4.84 3.32
N GLU A 112 5.83 5.07 3.50
CA GLU A 112 6.89 4.43 2.72
C GLU A 112 6.86 2.90 2.85
N ASN A 113 6.71 2.37 4.07
CA ASN A 113 6.61 0.93 4.29
C ASN A 113 5.35 0.33 3.61
N ILE A 114 4.19 0.99 3.73
CA ILE A 114 2.96 0.52 3.08
C ILE A 114 3.05 0.62 1.55
N ALA A 115 3.71 1.64 1.01
CA ALA A 115 3.94 1.80 -0.42
C ALA A 115 4.78 0.65 -1.00
N VAL A 116 5.81 0.20 -0.27
CA VAL A 116 6.60 -0.99 -0.66
C VAL A 116 5.75 -2.25 -0.64
N ILE A 117 4.96 -2.49 0.42
CA ILE A 117 4.06 -3.65 0.51
C ILE A 117 3.06 -3.64 -0.66
N PHE A 118 2.48 -2.49 -0.98
CA PHE A 118 1.58 -2.34 -2.13
C PHE A 118 2.27 -2.64 -3.47
N LYS A 119 3.48 -2.13 -3.67
CA LYS A 119 4.27 -2.43 -4.88
C LYS A 119 4.50 -3.93 -5.01
N ILE A 120 4.94 -4.59 -3.93
CA ILE A 120 5.14 -6.05 -3.90
C ILE A 120 3.84 -6.79 -4.21
N TRP A 121 2.73 -6.44 -3.55
CA TRP A 121 1.41 -7.02 -3.83
C TRP A 121 1.01 -6.87 -5.30
N SER A 122 1.31 -5.74 -5.94
CA SER A 122 0.98 -5.53 -7.36
C SER A 122 1.74 -6.50 -8.28
N LEU A 123 2.96 -6.88 -7.92
CA LEU A 123 3.86 -7.74 -8.68
C LEU A 123 3.64 -9.23 -8.38
N SER A 124 3.56 -9.59 -7.09
CA SER A 124 3.46 -10.95 -6.57
C SER A 124 2.12 -11.61 -6.92
N GLN A 125 2.19 -12.77 -7.59
CA GLN A 125 0.97 -13.53 -7.88
C GLN A 125 0.51 -14.35 -6.68
N HIS A 126 1.46 -14.82 -5.85
CA HIS A 126 1.15 -15.58 -4.64
C HIS A 126 0.45 -14.70 -3.61
N PHE A 127 0.94 -13.49 -3.37
CA PHE A 127 0.33 -12.56 -2.42
C PHE A 127 -1.10 -12.19 -2.83
N LYS A 128 -1.34 -11.88 -4.11
CA LYS A 128 -2.70 -11.65 -4.63
C LYS A 128 -3.59 -12.88 -4.50
N ARG A 129 -3.07 -14.08 -4.82
CA ARG A 129 -3.85 -15.33 -4.71
C ARG A 129 -4.25 -15.60 -3.27
N GLU A 130 -3.32 -15.51 -2.34
CA GLU A 130 -3.59 -15.78 -0.93
C GLU A 130 -4.49 -14.70 -0.30
N GLU A 131 -4.42 -13.45 -0.76
CA GLU A 131 -5.40 -12.44 -0.37
C GLU A 131 -6.81 -12.85 -0.77
N LEU A 132 -7.03 -13.31 -2.00
CA LEU A 132 -8.35 -13.76 -2.44
C LEU A 132 -8.81 -15.01 -1.67
N ASN A 133 -7.91 -15.93 -1.36
CA ASN A 133 -8.22 -17.11 -0.55
C ASN A 133 -8.67 -16.69 0.85
N PHE A 134 -7.95 -15.77 1.49
CA PHE A 134 -8.28 -15.23 2.79
C PHE A 134 -9.64 -14.53 2.78
N MET A 135 -9.88 -13.62 1.84
CA MET A 135 -11.18 -12.94 1.71
C MET A 135 -12.35 -13.93 1.54
N ALA A 136 -12.17 -14.95 0.69
CA ALA A 136 -13.20 -15.97 0.47
C ALA A 136 -13.52 -16.78 1.73
N GLN A 137 -12.51 -17.10 2.55
CA GLN A 137 -12.70 -17.80 3.82
C GLN A 137 -13.48 -16.92 4.83
N TYR A 138 -13.18 -15.63 4.91
CA TYR A 138 -13.85 -14.72 5.84
C TYR A 138 -15.28 -14.38 5.46
N GLU A 139 -15.58 -14.26 4.16
CA GLU A 139 -16.96 -14.14 3.69
C GLU A 139 -17.77 -15.38 4.07
N ASP A 140 -17.21 -16.58 3.89
CA ASP A 140 -17.87 -17.83 4.28
C ASP A 140 -18.05 -17.92 5.82
N GLU A 141 -17.07 -17.50 6.65
CA GLU A 141 -17.23 -17.45 8.12
C GLU A 141 -18.26 -16.41 8.58
N SER A 142 -18.29 -15.22 7.97
CA SER A 142 -19.26 -14.17 8.30
C SER A 142 -20.70 -14.57 7.95
N VAL A 143 -20.88 -15.33 6.86
CA VAL A 143 -22.20 -15.85 6.46
C VAL A 143 -22.59 -17.05 7.31
N ALA A 144 -21.64 -17.90 7.72
CA ALA A 144 -21.90 -19.01 8.64
C ALA A 144 -22.31 -18.55 10.05
N GLY A 145 -21.83 -17.39 10.51
CA GLY A 145 -22.23 -16.77 11.77
C GLY A 145 -23.61 -16.10 11.76
N GLY A 146 -24.19 -15.88 10.57
CA GLY A 146 -25.53 -15.33 10.39
C GLY A 146 -26.52 -16.40 9.93
N ALA A 147 -26.98 -17.25 10.86
CA ALA A 147 -28.13 -18.16 10.68
C ALA A 147 -28.28 -18.77 9.26
N GLY A 148 -27.25 -19.47 8.76
CA GLY A 148 -27.35 -20.21 7.51
C GLY A 148 -27.88 -21.63 7.75
N GLU A 149 -29.15 -21.89 7.40
CA GLU A 149 -29.67 -23.25 7.25
C GLU A 149 -28.70 -24.09 6.39
N VAL A 150 -28.18 -25.18 6.96
CA VAL A 150 -27.28 -26.10 6.26
C VAL A 150 -28.05 -26.82 5.16
N LYS A 151 -28.00 -26.30 3.93
CA LYS A 151 -28.64 -26.93 2.77
C LYS A 151 -27.85 -28.17 2.34
N THR A 152 -28.40 -29.35 2.55
CA THR A 152 -27.84 -30.63 2.11
C THR A 152 -28.43 -31.10 0.77
N GLY A 153 -27.69 -31.94 0.04
CA GLY A 153 -28.16 -32.58 -1.19
C GLY A 153 -27.96 -31.74 -2.47
N LYS A 154 -28.91 -31.84 -3.43
CA LYS A 154 -28.80 -31.22 -4.77
C LYS A 154 -28.61 -29.70 -4.72
N ALA A 155 -29.07 -29.03 -3.65
CA ALA A 155 -28.87 -27.61 -3.42
C ALA A 155 -27.39 -27.24 -3.20
N ALA A 156 -26.64 -28.04 -2.41
CA ALA A 156 -25.20 -27.83 -2.23
C ALA A 156 -24.39 -28.05 -3.52
N ILE A 157 -24.85 -28.97 -4.38
CA ILE A 157 -24.24 -29.24 -5.69
C ILE A 157 -24.52 -28.10 -6.68
N ALA A 158 -25.73 -27.53 -6.64
CA ALA A 158 -26.09 -26.36 -7.43
C ALA A 158 -25.33 -25.11 -6.98
N GLU A 159 -25.14 -24.91 -5.68
CA GLU A 159 -24.33 -23.84 -5.07
C GLU A 159 -22.85 -23.97 -5.50
N ARG A 160 -22.28 -25.18 -5.42
CA ARG A 160 -20.91 -25.46 -5.93
C ARG A 160 -20.78 -25.24 -7.43
N LYS A 161 -21.80 -25.58 -8.24
CA LYS A 161 -21.81 -25.28 -9.68
C LYS A 161 -22.00 -23.78 -9.99
N LYS A 162 -22.73 -23.05 -9.15
CA LYS A 162 -22.89 -21.59 -9.23
C LYS A 162 -21.59 -20.87 -8.86
N LYS A 163 -20.94 -21.22 -7.74
CA LYS A 163 -19.58 -20.75 -7.36
C LYS A 163 -18.54 -21.03 -8.48
N ARG A 164 -18.67 -22.15 -9.20
CA ARG A 164 -17.80 -22.50 -10.33
C ARG A 164 -18.09 -21.70 -11.62
N ARG A 165 -19.33 -21.25 -11.85
CA ARG A 165 -19.70 -20.31 -12.93
C ARG A 165 -19.36 -18.85 -12.59
N GLU A 166 -19.45 -18.47 -11.32
CA GLU A 166 -18.96 -17.18 -10.78
C GLU A 166 -17.42 -17.09 -10.80
N GLY A 167 -16.72 -18.21 -11.03
CA GLY A 167 -15.31 -18.24 -11.39
C GLY A 167 -14.94 -17.45 -12.65
N GLN A 168 -15.92 -17.02 -13.45
CA GLN A 168 -15.73 -16.12 -14.60
C GLN A 168 -15.79 -14.63 -14.22
N ALA A 169 -16.27 -14.27 -13.02
CA ALA A 169 -16.25 -12.91 -12.46
C ALA A 169 -14.90 -12.59 -11.78
N ARG A 170 -13.79 -13.05 -12.39
CA ARG A 170 -12.42 -12.89 -11.85
C ARG A 170 -11.88 -11.47 -11.95
N LYS A 171 -12.50 -10.60 -12.76
CA LYS A 171 -11.94 -9.30 -13.12
C LYS A 171 -12.09 -8.23 -12.03
N ASP A 172 -13.05 -8.37 -11.10
CA ASP A 172 -13.34 -7.34 -10.08
C ASP A 172 -12.88 -7.72 -8.65
N LYS A 173 -12.23 -8.88 -8.44
CA LYS A 173 -12.02 -9.41 -7.08
C LYS A 173 -11.03 -8.62 -6.22
N HIS A 174 -10.05 -7.97 -6.83
CA HIS A 174 -9.10 -7.13 -6.09
C HIS A 174 -9.59 -5.70 -5.87
N ALA A 175 -10.74 -5.29 -6.40
CA ALA A 175 -11.29 -3.95 -6.19
C ALA A 175 -11.44 -3.60 -4.70
N ASN A 176 -11.72 -4.63 -3.88
CA ASN A 176 -11.91 -4.55 -2.44
C ASN A 176 -10.67 -4.93 -1.62
N SER A 177 -9.48 -5.03 -2.25
CA SER A 177 -8.24 -5.37 -1.55
C SER A 177 -7.94 -4.37 -0.42
N ILE A 178 -7.65 -4.89 0.77
CA ILE A 178 -7.27 -4.07 1.93
C ILE A 178 -5.95 -3.33 1.68
N VAL A 179 -5.06 -3.90 0.87
CA VAL A 179 -3.77 -3.32 0.52
C VAL A 179 -3.97 -2.04 -0.30
N ILE A 180 -4.83 -2.09 -1.32
CA ILE A 180 -5.24 -0.91 -2.10
C ILE A 180 -5.92 0.12 -1.18
N ALA A 181 -6.86 -0.33 -0.35
CA ALA A 181 -7.62 0.57 0.53
C ALA A 181 -6.72 1.31 1.52
N CYS A 182 -5.76 0.61 2.13
CA CYS A 182 -4.81 1.18 3.08
C CYS A 182 -3.87 2.18 2.40
N LEU A 183 -3.30 1.83 1.24
CA LEU A 183 -2.46 2.76 0.48
C LEU A 183 -3.23 4.03 0.11
N LYS A 184 -4.44 3.90 -0.47
CA LYS A 184 -5.28 5.05 -0.85
C LYS A 184 -5.54 5.96 0.37
N ARG A 185 -5.74 5.38 1.54
CA ARG A 185 -6.01 6.12 2.79
C ARG A 185 -4.82 6.95 3.28
N LEU A 186 -3.61 6.45 3.05
CA LEU A 186 -2.34 7.07 3.42
C LEU A 186 -1.78 7.99 2.32
N LEU A 187 -2.30 7.93 1.10
CA LEU A 187 -1.79 8.72 -0.02
C LEU A 187 -1.71 10.23 0.25
N PRO A 188 -2.68 10.88 0.93
CA PRO A 188 -2.54 12.29 1.31
C PRO A 188 -1.34 12.55 2.23
N VAL A 189 -1.00 11.59 3.11
CA VAL A 189 0.16 11.69 4.01
C VAL A 189 1.45 11.62 3.20
N GLY A 190 1.55 10.64 2.30
CA GLY A 190 2.70 10.48 1.41
C GLY A 190 2.90 11.66 0.45
N LEU A 191 1.83 12.26 -0.06
CA LEU A 191 1.92 13.42 -0.95
C LEU A 191 2.29 14.72 -0.21
N ASN A 192 1.97 14.81 1.08
CA ASN A 192 2.24 15.99 1.92
C ASN A 192 3.74 16.25 2.14
N VAL A 193 4.61 15.30 1.75
CA VAL A 193 6.07 15.45 1.82
C VAL A 193 6.64 16.25 0.65
N PHE A 194 5.85 16.54 -0.39
CA PHE A 194 6.28 17.25 -1.59
C PHE A 194 5.75 18.69 -1.61
N GLY A 195 6.56 19.63 -2.11
CA GLY A 195 6.08 20.96 -2.47
C GLY A 195 5.37 20.95 -3.83
N GLY A 196 4.81 22.10 -4.24
CA GLY A 196 4.08 22.20 -5.51
C GLY A 196 4.90 21.80 -6.73
N ARG A 197 6.17 22.23 -6.80
CA ARG A 197 7.10 21.86 -7.88
C ARG A 197 7.36 20.36 -7.89
N GLU A 198 7.65 19.76 -6.73
CA GLU A 198 7.94 18.34 -6.64
C GLU A 198 6.71 17.50 -7.01
N LEU A 199 5.50 17.94 -6.66
CA LEU A 199 4.24 17.30 -7.07
C LEU A 199 4.06 17.31 -8.60
N ASP A 200 4.40 18.41 -9.28
CA ASP A 200 4.38 18.46 -10.74
C ASP A 200 5.38 17.46 -11.34
N ILE A 201 6.57 17.31 -10.75
CA ILE A 201 7.56 16.32 -11.19
C ILE A 201 7.05 14.90 -10.94
N VAL A 202 6.38 14.64 -9.81
CA VAL A 202 5.72 13.35 -9.51
C VAL A 202 4.72 12.98 -10.61
N GLN A 203 3.93 13.94 -11.11
CA GLN A 203 2.98 13.67 -12.20
C GLN A 203 3.70 13.29 -13.51
N HIS A 204 4.76 14.01 -13.88
CA HIS A 204 5.55 13.62 -15.06
C HIS A 204 6.21 12.25 -14.88
N ALA A 205 6.74 11.93 -13.70
CA ALA A 205 7.29 10.62 -13.41
C ALA A 205 6.22 9.52 -13.55
N LYS A 206 5.01 9.76 -13.02
CA LYS A 206 3.86 8.85 -13.18
C LYS A 206 3.53 8.61 -14.66
N GLU A 207 3.45 9.64 -15.50
CA GLU A 207 3.17 9.48 -16.93
C GLU A 207 4.23 8.61 -17.62
N LYS A 208 5.50 8.79 -17.29
CA LYS A 208 6.59 7.96 -17.82
C LYS A 208 6.51 6.50 -17.36
N PHE A 209 6.13 6.25 -16.10
CA PHE A 209 5.86 4.89 -15.63
C PHE A 209 4.69 4.25 -16.37
N LEU A 210 3.62 5.00 -16.66
CA LEU A 210 2.49 4.51 -17.45
C LEU A 210 2.88 4.22 -18.90
N ALA A 211 3.82 4.99 -19.45
CA ALA A 211 4.46 4.74 -20.74
C ALA A 211 5.47 3.58 -20.71
N LYS A 212 5.66 2.92 -19.56
CA LYS A 212 6.60 1.81 -19.34
C LYS A 212 8.05 2.17 -19.68
N GLU A 213 8.44 3.42 -19.46
CA GLU A 213 9.85 3.81 -19.54
C GLU A 213 10.68 3.12 -18.43
N PRO A 214 11.96 2.80 -18.68
CA PRO A 214 12.81 2.18 -17.67
C PRO A 214 13.09 3.13 -16.51
N GLU A 215 13.10 2.58 -15.29
CA GLU A 215 13.18 3.35 -14.03
C GLU A 215 14.42 4.26 -13.97
N ASP A 216 15.57 3.82 -14.51
CA ASP A 216 16.81 4.61 -14.53
C ASP A 216 16.67 5.88 -15.38
N LYS A 217 16.00 5.80 -16.54
CA LYS A 217 15.72 6.98 -17.36
C LYS A 217 14.75 7.93 -16.68
N ILE A 218 13.78 7.39 -15.92
CA ILE A 218 12.85 8.21 -15.14
C ILE A 218 13.60 8.94 -14.02
N ARG A 219 14.53 8.27 -13.33
CA ARG A 219 15.40 8.91 -12.31
C ARG A 219 16.26 10.02 -12.90
N GLU A 220 16.91 9.77 -14.05
CA GLU A 220 17.68 10.79 -14.77
C GLU A 220 16.82 11.99 -15.16
N PHE A 221 15.62 11.73 -15.68
CA PHE A 221 14.65 12.77 -16.01
C PHE A 221 14.26 13.60 -14.77
N VAL A 222 13.88 12.95 -13.67
CA VAL A 222 13.56 13.64 -12.40
C VAL A 222 14.74 14.49 -11.93
N ARG A 223 15.97 13.95 -11.96
CA ARG A 223 17.18 14.70 -11.60
C ARG A 223 17.36 15.95 -12.46
N SER A 224 17.20 15.82 -13.77
CA SER A 224 17.31 16.97 -14.68
C SER A 224 16.24 18.05 -14.42
N LEU A 225 15.01 17.66 -14.08
CA LEU A 225 13.96 18.61 -13.72
C LEU A 225 14.22 19.33 -12.40
N LEU A 226 14.90 18.68 -11.44
CA LEU A 226 15.29 19.28 -10.18
C LEU A 226 16.45 20.29 -10.34
N ASP A 227 17.40 19.99 -11.24
CA ASP A 227 18.58 20.82 -11.53
C ASP A 227 18.26 22.14 -12.22
N ILE A 228 17.15 22.23 -12.97
CA ILE A 228 16.73 23.47 -13.61
C ILE A 228 16.48 24.51 -12.52
N PRO A 229 17.29 25.59 -12.41
CA PRO A 229 16.98 26.69 -11.51
C PRO A 229 15.65 27.24 -11.99
N ALA A 230 14.66 27.33 -11.11
CA ALA A 230 13.37 27.89 -11.46
C ALA A 230 13.60 29.32 -11.96
N LYS A 231 13.60 29.50 -13.28
CA LYS A 231 13.72 30.80 -13.95
C LYS A 231 12.50 31.62 -13.56
N THR A 232 12.63 32.39 -12.49
CA THR A 232 11.72 33.50 -12.25
C THR A 232 12.17 34.62 -13.17
N ASP A 233 11.50 34.76 -14.31
CA ASP A 233 11.58 36.00 -15.06
C ASP A 233 11.05 37.13 -14.15
N PRO A 234 11.85 38.16 -13.83
CA PRO A 234 11.42 39.27 -12.99
C PRO A 234 10.22 40.04 -13.56
N THR A 235 9.92 39.86 -14.85
CA THR A 235 8.79 40.51 -15.54
C THR A 235 7.53 39.66 -15.61
N ASP A 236 7.56 38.41 -15.12
CA ASP A 236 6.39 37.53 -15.10
C ASP A 236 5.38 38.00 -14.05
N LYS A 237 4.18 38.38 -14.50
CA LYS A 237 3.06 38.82 -13.65
C LYS A 237 2.60 37.73 -12.66
N ASN A 238 2.97 36.47 -12.90
CA ASN A 238 2.71 35.34 -12.01
C ASN A 238 3.91 34.93 -11.14
N ALA A 239 5.02 35.68 -11.18
CA ALA A 239 6.21 35.39 -10.37
C ALA A 239 5.90 35.33 -8.87
N TRP A 240 4.96 36.14 -8.38
CA TRP A 240 4.52 36.11 -6.98
C TRP A 240 3.73 34.84 -6.64
N GLN A 241 2.94 34.28 -7.57
CA GLN A 241 2.24 33.00 -7.37
C GLN A 241 3.25 31.85 -7.32
N LEU A 242 4.22 31.83 -8.24
CA LEU A 242 5.29 30.83 -8.27
C LEU A 242 6.15 30.87 -7.00
N ASN A 243 6.45 32.08 -6.52
CA ASN A 243 7.21 32.29 -5.28
C ASN A 243 6.38 31.96 -4.03
N LEU A 244 5.05 32.10 -4.10
CA LEU A 244 4.12 31.68 -3.05
C LEU A 244 3.99 30.14 -2.99
N TYR A 245 3.81 29.45 -4.12
CA TYR A 245 3.84 27.98 -4.16
C TYR A 245 5.18 27.42 -3.67
N ARG A 246 6.30 28.12 -3.93
CA ARG A 246 7.62 27.82 -3.38
C ARG A 246 7.73 28.06 -1.86
N LYS A 247 7.17 29.16 -1.35
CA LYS A 247 7.20 29.50 0.09
C LYS A 247 6.24 28.66 0.93
N ILE A 248 5.07 28.32 0.39
CA ILE A 248 4.10 27.40 1.01
C ILE A 248 4.66 25.97 0.95
N GLY A 249 5.33 25.62 -0.15
CA GLY A 249 6.07 24.37 -0.34
C GLY A 249 7.44 24.34 0.33
N LYS A 250 7.60 24.80 1.57
CA LYS A 250 8.73 24.34 2.39
C LYS A 250 8.52 22.86 2.70
N SER A 251 8.77 21.99 1.75
CA SER A 251 8.94 20.55 1.98
C SER A 251 10.22 20.10 1.31
N GLN A 252 11.35 20.42 1.93
CA GLN A 252 12.59 19.67 1.70
C GLN A 252 12.56 18.48 2.66
N MET A 253 11.89 17.40 2.24
CA MET A 253 11.96 16.03 2.77
C MET A 253 12.53 15.91 4.20
N ARG A 254 11.64 16.05 5.19
CA ARG A 254 11.99 16.43 6.57
C ARG A 254 12.40 15.24 7.46
N GLY A 255 13.70 15.00 7.51
CA GLY A 255 14.44 14.46 8.65
C GLY A 255 15.32 15.55 9.30
N LYS A 256 16.10 15.20 10.34
CA LYS A 256 17.00 16.14 11.06
C LYS A 256 18.17 16.67 10.22
N ASP A 257 18.42 16.05 9.06
CA ASP A 257 19.44 16.42 8.08
C ASP A 257 18.79 16.77 6.73
N MET A 258 19.39 17.71 5.99
CA MET A 258 18.94 18.05 4.64
C MET A 258 19.07 16.81 3.74
N MET A 259 17.96 16.31 3.21
CA MET A 259 17.96 15.16 2.30
C MET A 259 18.81 15.48 1.06
N THR A 260 19.65 14.53 0.65
CA THR A 260 20.48 14.69 -0.55
C THR A 260 19.57 14.80 -1.78
N GLN A 261 20.09 15.41 -2.86
CA GLN A 261 19.37 15.47 -4.13
C GLN A 261 18.96 14.08 -4.63
N ASP A 262 19.80 13.07 -4.41
CA ASP A 262 19.49 11.69 -4.77
C ASP A 262 18.34 11.12 -3.94
N GLY A 263 18.26 11.45 -2.65
CA GLY A 263 17.09 11.11 -1.84
C GLY A 263 15.81 11.78 -2.36
N VAL A 264 15.91 13.03 -2.83
CA VAL A 264 14.77 13.74 -3.43
C VAL A 264 14.30 13.07 -4.71
N VAL A 265 15.24 12.70 -5.58
CA VAL A 265 14.95 11.93 -6.80
C VAL A 265 14.27 10.61 -6.43
N GLU A 266 14.82 9.87 -5.47
CA GLU A 266 14.28 8.58 -5.04
C GLU A 266 12.83 8.70 -4.54
N LYS A 267 12.52 9.64 -3.64
CA LYS A 267 11.15 9.82 -3.16
C LYS A 267 10.18 10.19 -4.28
N ILE A 268 10.57 11.10 -5.18
CA ILE A 268 9.72 11.51 -6.31
C ILE A 268 9.48 10.33 -7.24
N THR A 269 10.52 9.58 -7.60
CA THR A 269 10.43 8.39 -8.45
C THR A 269 9.55 7.33 -7.81
N ASN A 270 9.74 7.03 -6.51
CA ASN A 270 8.94 6.06 -5.78
C ASN A 270 7.47 6.47 -5.73
N MET A 271 7.16 7.73 -5.41
CA MET A 271 5.79 8.24 -5.42
C MET A 271 5.16 8.17 -6.81
N GLY A 272 5.88 8.58 -7.86
CA GLY A 272 5.42 8.50 -9.25
C GLY A 272 5.08 7.06 -9.65
N GLN A 273 5.93 6.09 -9.26
CA GLN A 273 5.71 4.67 -9.51
C GLN A 273 4.47 4.16 -8.78
N VAL A 274 4.33 4.48 -7.49
CA VAL A 274 3.19 4.05 -6.66
C VAL A 274 1.88 4.57 -7.24
N VAL A 275 1.81 5.85 -7.62
CA VAL A 275 0.61 6.44 -8.22
C VAL A 275 0.33 5.86 -9.61
N ALA A 276 1.36 5.52 -10.39
CA ALA A 276 1.19 4.85 -11.68
C ALA A 276 0.62 3.43 -11.51
N ILE A 277 1.16 2.64 -10.58
CA ILE A 277 0.63 1.30 -10.26
C ILE A 277 -0.81 1.42 -9.78
N LEU A 278 -1.10 2.36 -8.87
CA LEU A 278 -2.45 2.59 -8.37
C LEU A 278 -3.43 2.96 -9.49
N HIS A 279 -3.00 3.75 -10.48
CA HIS A 279 -3.80 4.07 -11.66
C HIS A 279 -4.11 2.83 -12.49
N VAL A 280 -3.11 2.00 -12.80
CA VAL A 280 -3.30 0.75 -13.55
C VAL A 280 -4.23 -0.21 -12.80
N VAL A 281 -4.05 -0.36 -11.50
CA VAL A 281 -4.92 -1.16 -10.63
C VAL A 281 -6.36 -0.62 -10.66
N PHE A 282 -6.55 0.69 -10.57
CA PHE A 282 -7.89 1.27 -10.67
C PHE A 282 -8.57 0.98 -12.02
N ILE A 283 -7.84 1.11 -13.13
CA ILE A 283 -8.38 0.77 -14.46
C ILE A 283 -8.74 -0.72 -14.53
N ASN A 284 -7.86 -1.60 -14.08
CA ASN A 284 -8.03 -3.05 -14.24
C ASN A 284 -9.15 -3.64 -13.36
N TYR A 285 -9.43 -3.04 -12.20
CA TYR A 285 -10.32 -3.63 -11.19
C TYR A 285 -11.52 -2.75 -10.81
N CYS A 286 -11.58 -1.48 -11.21
CA CYS A 286 -12.65 -0.56 -10.79
C CYS A 286 -13.46 0.06 -11.94
N ILE A 287 -13.05 -0.15 -13.21
CA ILE A 287 -13.81 0.29 -14.38
C ILE A 287 -14.34 -0.94 -15.10
N PRO A 288 -15.67 -1.20 -15.10
CA PRO A 288 -16.22 -2.20 -16.01
C PRO A 288 -15.99 -1.73 -17.44
N GLU A 289 -15.34 -2.56 -18.28
CA GLU A 289 -15.25 -2.31 -19.72
C GLU A 289 -16.67 -2.10 -20.26
N LEU A 290 -16.90 -0.91 -20.83
CA LEU A 290 -18.12 -0.55 -21.57
C LEU A 290 -18.22 -1.34 -22.88
#